data_AF-E9RU91-F1
#
_entry.id   AF-E9RU91-F1
#
_cell.length_a   1.000
_cell.length_b   1.000
_cell.length_c   1.000
_cell.angle_alpha   90.00
_cell.angle_beta   90.00
_cell.angle_gamma   90.00
#
_symmetry.space_group_name_H-M   'P 1'
#
loop_
_entity.id
_entity.type
_entity.pdbx_description
1 polymer ?
#
loop_
_entity_poly.entity_id
_entity_poly.type
_entity_poly.pdbx_seq_one_letter_code
_entity_poly.pdbx_strand_id
1 'polypeptide(L)'
;MIAAVKKLDDENVVLHLRRKDQPVDVRLKAVESSEEEYRLGIWVRDNAQGLGTVTFLNGNSQFGALGHGIHDVDTNELLEIAKGSLYETSISAIQKGEDGSPGGMEGVIVYNRYNILGEITENTDAGIFGTVDRIHELFADQTPLKAGRKTEIQRGPAKIRCCVDGVVREYDVNILKVDLSEREVNKGIVLEVTDKELLEKTGGIIQGMSGSPIIQNDKIIGAVTHVFVQDAKKGYGIFIENMLEHVKS
;
A
#
# COMPACT_ATOMS: atom_id res chain seq x y z
N MET A 1 14.06 -17.22 -11.73
CA MET A 1 13.77 -18.66 -11.64
C MET A 1 13.31 -19.25 -12.98
N ILE A 2 12.23 -18.74 -13.59
CA ILE A 2 11.67 -19.30 -14.85
C ILE A 2 12.73 -19.44 -15.96
N ALA A 3 13.53 -18.39 -16.20
CA ALA A 3 14.60 -18.44 -17.20
C ALA A 3 15.74 -19.42 -16.87
N ALA A 4 15.93 -19.78 -15.60
CA ALA A 4 16.92 -20.79 -15.18
C ALA A 4 16.40 -22.21 -15.42
N VAL A 5 15.10 -22.45 -15.19
CA VAL A 5 14.45 -23.75 -15.46
C VAL A 5 14.52 -24.10 -16.95
N LYS A 6 14.35 -23.11 -17.85
CA LYS A 6 14.48 -23.31 -19.31
C LYS A 6 15.90 -23.66 -19.78
N LYS A 7 16.91 -23.54 -18.92
CA LYS A 7 18.33 -23.82 -19.23
C LYS A 7 18.83 -25.09 -18.56
N LEU A 8 17.95 -25.88 -17.96
CA LEU A 8 18.33 -27.14 -17.34
C LEU A 8 18.82 -28.13 -18.41
N ASP A 9 19.96 -28.75 -18.12
CA ASP A 9 20.61 -29.82 -18.88
C ASP A 9 20.62 -31.16 -18.12
N ASP A 10 20.20 -31.15 -16.85
CA ASP A 10 20.01 -32.32 -15.98
C ASP A 10 18.57 -32.34 -15.44
N GLU A 11 17.98 -33.53 -15.39
CA GLU A 11 16.68 -33.78 -14.80
C GLU A 11 16.69 -33.69 -13.27
N ASN A 12 17.85 -33.82 -12.61
CA ASN A 12 17.98 -33.73 -11.16
C ASN A 12 18.29 -32.29 -10.74
N VAL A 13 17.34 -31.66 -10.06
CA VAL A 13 17.45 -30.26 -9.64
C VAL A 13 17.44 -30.17 -8.13
N VAL A 14 18.40 -29.41 -7.58
CA VAL A 14 18.39 -29.00 -6.17
C VAL A 14 17.94 -27.54 -6.10
N LEU A 15 16.80 -27.30 -5.45
CA LEU A 15 16.35 -25.95 -5.15
C LEU A 15 16.82 -25.56 -3.75
N HIS A 16 17.58 -24.48 -3.70
CA HIS A 16 17.95 -23.80 -2.47
C HIS A 16 16.83 -22.79 -2.14
N LEU A 17 16.01 -23.14 -1.15
CA LEU A 17 14.87 -22.33 -0.70
C LEU A 17 15.18 -21.73 0.67
N ARG A 18 14.51 -20.62 0.98
CA ARG A 18 14.45 -20.09 2.35
C ARG A 18 13.03 -20.25 2.87
N ARG A 19 12.86 -20.85 4.04
CA ARG A 19 11.56 -21.00 4.72
C ARG A 19 11.73 -20.58 6.17
N LYS A 20 11.01 -19.53 6.61
CA LYS A 20 11.14 -18.96 7.97
C LYS A 20 12.61 -18.65 8.33
N ASP A 21 13.30 -17.99 7.41
CA ASP A 21 14.73 -17.68 7.46
C ASP A 21 15.71 -18.86 7.56
N GLN A 22 15.22 -20.09 7.42
CA GLN A 22 16.07 -21.27 7.37
C GLN A 22 16.30 -21.70 5.93
N PRO A 23 17.57 -21.95 5.53
CA PRO A 23 17.87 -22.54 4.25
C PRO A 23 17.38 -23.99 4.21
N VAL A 24 16.70 -24.37 3.12
CA VAL A 24 16.18 -25.71 2.88
C VAL A 24 16.54 -26.11 1.46
N ASP A 25 17.21 -27.25 1.34
CA ASP A 25 17.51 -27.86 0.05
C ASP A 25 16.44 -28.89 -0.29
N VAL A 26 15.73 -28.67 -1.40
CA VAL A 26 14.74 -29.60 -1.92
C VAL A 26 15.28 -30.20 -3.21
N ARG A 27 15.45 -31.52 -3.22
CA ARG A 27 15.77 -32.26 -4.44
C ARG A 27 14.48 -32.66 -5.13
N LEU A 28 14.40 -32.41 -6.43
CA LEU A 28 13.29 -32.82 -7.26
C LEU A 28 13.80 -33.25 -8.64
N LYS A 29 12.96 -34.01 -9.32
CA LYS A 29 13.20 -34.43 -10.69
C LYS A 29 12.35 -33.57 -11.63
N ALA A 30 13.01 -32.81 -12.51
CA ALA A 30 12.38 -32.10 -13.60
C ALA A 30 11.78 -33.11 -14.60
N VAL A 31 10.60 -32.79 -15.12
CA VAL A 31 9.92 -33.60 -16.12
C VAL A 31 9.95 -32.85 -17.44
N GLU A 32 10.46 -33.49 -18.49
CA GLU A 32 10.45 -32.95 -19.84
C GLU A 32 9.00 -32.89 -20.37
N SER A 33 8.61 -31.73 -20.87
CA SER A 33 7.33 -31.51 -21.53
C SER A 33 7.43 -31.88 -23.02
N SER A 34 6.30 -32.06 -23.70
CA SER A 34 6.21 -32.38 -25.13
C SER A 34 6.84 -31.34 -26.07
N GLU A 35 7.29 -30.19 -25.54
CA GLU A 35 7.92 -29.07 -26.27
C GLU A 35 9.44 -28.98 -26.01
N GLU A 36 10.11 -30.06 -25.56
CA GLU A 36 11.55 -30.06 -25.20
C GLU A 36 11.90 -29.07 -24.06
N GLU A 37 10.91 -28.68 -23.24
CA GLU A 37 11.10 -27.82 -22.07
C GLU A 37 10.95 -28.63 -20.76
N TYR A 38 11.91 -28.50 -19.85
CA TYR A 38 11.81 -29.05 -18.50
C TYR A 38 10.82 -28.28 -17.62
N ARG A 39 10.02 -29.01 -16.85
CA ARG A 39 9.06 -28.46 -15.86
C ARG A 39 9.30 -29.06 -14.49
N LEU A 40 9.23 -28.22 -13.45
CA LEU A 40 9.41 -28.61 -12.05
C LEU A 40 8.10 -28.85 -11.29
N GLY A 41 6.94 -28.54 -11.89
CA GLY A 41 5.64 -28.63 -11.21
C GLY A 41 5.44 -27.60 -10.09
N ILE A 42 6.18 -26.49 -10.12
CA ILE A 42 6.16 -25.44 -9.10
C ILE A 42 5.34 -24.26 -9.60
N TRP A 43 4.45 -23.76 -8.75
CA TRP A 43 3.78 -22.49 -8.97
C TRP A 43 4.63 -21.36 -8.39
N VAL A 44 4.94 -20.35 -9.20
CA VAL A 44 5.75 -19.20 -8.79
C VAL A 44 4.90 -17.94 -8.97
N ARG A 45 4.74 -17.18 -7.89
CA ARG A 45 4.24 -15.80 -7.95
C ARG A 45 5.44 -14.89 -8.16
N ASP A 46 5.53 -14.28 -9.34
CA ASP A 46 6.70 -13.49 -9.76
C ASP A 46 6.50 -11.98 -9.60
N ASN A 47 5.25 -11.52 -9.44
CA ASN A 47 4.92 -10.13 -9.17
C ASN A 47 3.65 -10.01 -8.31
N ALA A 48 3.46 -8.81 -7.77
CA ALA A 48 2.23 -8.36 -7.15
C ALA A 48 1.95 -6.93 -7.63
N GLN A 49 0.68 -6.57 -7.72
CA GLN A 49 0.24 -5.23 -8.11
C GLN A 49 -0.90 -4.77 -7.20
N GLY A 50 -1.00 -3.46 -6.99
CA GLY A 50 -2.03 -2.86 -6.16
C GLY A 50 -2.19 -1.39 -6.47
N LEU A 51 -3.36 -0.86 -6.10
CA LEU A 51 -3.65 0.57 -6.13
C LEU A 51 -3.59 1.10 -4.71
N GLY A 52 -2.95 2.25 -4.55
CA GLY A 52 -2.69 2.83 -3.25
C GLY A 52 -2.43 4.32 -3.33
N THR A 53 -2.55 5.00 -2.20
CA THR A 53 -2.28 6.42 -2.10
C THR A 53 -0.90 6.66 -1.49
N VAL A 54 -0.09 7.50 -2.14
CA VAL A 54 1.14 8.04 -1.53
C VAL A 54 0.74 9.03 -0.44
N THR A 55 1.16 8.75 0.80
CA THR A 55 0.81 9.53 1.98
C THR A 55 1.65 10.81 2.07
N PHE A 56 2.96 10.67 1.96
CA PHE A 56 3.87 11.80 2.08
C PHE A 56 5.07 11.63 1.16
N LEU A 57 5.75 12.75 0.90
CA LEU A 57 7.08 12.82 0.31
C LEU A 57 7.90 13.80 1.15
N ASN A 58 9.11 13.40 1.55
CA ASN A 58 10.01 14.27 2.31
C ASN A 58 10.95 15.06 1.39
N GLY A 59 11.77 15.96 1.96
CA GLY A 59 12.73 16.77 1.22
C GLY A 59 13.88 15.97 0.57
N ASN A 60 14.02 14.69 0.88
CA ASN A 60 15.02 13.78 0.32
C ASN A 60 14.43 12.91 -0.81
N SER A 61 13.26 13.28 -1.33
CA SER A 61 12.52 12.53 -2.35
C SER A 61 12.09 11.12 -1.92
N GLN A 62 11.97 10.88 -0.61
CA GLN A 62 11.51 9.59 -0.07
C GLN A 62 10.02 9.66 0.25
N PHE A 63 9.28 8.64 -0.15
CA PHE A 63 7.84 8.56 0.09
C PHE A 63 7.47 7.44 1.05
N GLY A 64 6.32 7.61 1.69
CA GLY A 64 5.59 6.54 2.36
C GLY A 64 4.17 6.46 1.81
N ALA A 65 3.64 5.26 1.64
CA ALA A 65 2.31 5.01 1.10
C ALA A 65 1.58 3.88 1.85
N LEU A 66 0.27 3.79 1.63
CA LEU A 66 -0.67 2.82 2.22
C LEU A 66 -0.88 2.91 3.73
N GLY A 67 0.18 3.01 4.52
CA GLY A 67 0.13 2.93 5.99
C GLY A 67 -0.05 1.51 6.53
N HIS A 68 0.10 0.49 5.68
CA HIS A 68 0.12 -0.92 6.05
C HIS A 68 0.97 -1.72 5.06
N GLY A 69 1.39 -2.91 5.48
CA GLY A 69 2.13 -3.84 4.63
C GLY A 69 1.28 -4.53 3.58
N ILE A 70 1.89 -4.84 2.43
CA ILE A 70 1.33 -5.74 1.43
C ILE A 70 1.62 -7.17 1.88
N HIS A 71 0.56 -7.95 2.07
CA HIS A 71 0.65 -9.34 2.50
C HIS A 71 0.35 -10.27 1.33
N ASP A 72 0.99 -11.43 1.32
CA ASP A 72 0.69 -12.49 0.37
C ASP A 72 -0.70 -13.09 0.67
N VAL A 73 -1.56 -13.20 -0.35
CA VAL A 73 -2.96 -13.65 -0.19
C VAL A 73 -3.09 -15.08 0.33
N ASP A 74 -2.12 -15.94 0.06
CA ASP A 74 -2.22 -17.37 0.38
C ASP A 74 -1.65 -17.67 1.76
N THR A 75 -0.57 -16.98 2.13
CA THR A 75 0.15 -17.22 3.40
C THR A 75 -0.19 -16.20 4.49
N ASN A 76 -0.74 -15.05 4.10
CA ASN A 76 -0.94 -13.87 4.96
C ASN A 76 0.37 -13.40 5.62
N GLU A 77 1.53 -13.74 5.06
CA GLU A 77 2.83 -13.23 5.47
C GLU A 77 3.12 -11.92 4.73
N LEU A 78 3.89 -11.03 5.38
CA LEU A 78 4.34 -9.79 4.75
C LEU A 78 5.19 -10.14 3.52
N LEU A 79 4.82 -9.57 2.37
CA LEU A 79 5.48 -9.89 1.10
C LEU A 79 6.91 -9.36 1.10
N GLU A 80 7.89 -10.25 0.99
CA GLU A 80 9.27 -9.85 0.83
C GLU A 80 9.53 -9.39 -0.62
N ILE A 81 10.05 -8.18 -0.76
CA ILE A 81 10.31 -7.57 -2.07
C ILE A 81 11.81 -7.36 -2.27
N ALA A 82 12.30 -7.67 -3.48
CA ALA A 82 13.66 -7.31 -3.89
C ALA A 82 13.72 -5.90 -4.46
N LYS A 83 12.73 -5.54 -5.27
CA LYS A 83 12.48 -4.22 -5.87
C LYS A 83 11.01 -4.10 -6.26
N GLY A 84 10.51 -2.86 -6.33
CA GLY A 84 9.24 -2.54 -6.99
C GLY A 84 9.34 -1.22 -7.74
N SER A 85 8.32 -0.90 -8.53
CA SER A 85 8.22 0.36 -9.27
C SER A 85 6.93 1.05 -8.92
N LEU A 86 7.01 2.36 -8.68
CA LEU A 86 5.85 3.22 -8.47
C LEU A 86 5.41 3.76 -9.84
N TYR A 87 4.14 3.58 -10.18
CA TYR A 87 3.55 4.07 -11.42
C TYR A 87 2.46 5.10 -11.13
N GLU A 88 2.30 6.06 -12.04
CA GLU A 88 1.09 6.85 -12.09
C GLU A 88 -0.09 5.98 -12.52
N THR A 89 -1.23 6.14 -11.85
CA THR A 89 -2.44 5.38 -12.13
C THR A 89 -3.62 6.31 -12.38
N SER A 90 -4.37 6.05 -13.46
CA SER A 90 -5.60 6.78 -13.75
C SER A 90 -6.80 6.05 -13.17
N ILE A 91 -7.61 6.73 -12.37
CA ILE A 91 -8.85 6.17 -11.81
C ILE A 91 -9.90 6.10 -12.93
N SER A 92 -10.41 4.91 -13.21
CA SER A 92 -11.43 4.67 -14.24
C SER A 92 -12.83 4.61 -13.67
N ALA A 93 -13.01 4.01 -12.48
CA ALA A 93 -14.31 3.87 -11.85
C ALA A 93 -14.19 3.75 -10.32
N ILE A 94 -15.31 3.99 -9.65
CA ILE A 94 -15.46 3.79 -8.21
C ILE A 94 -16.59 2.79 -7.99
N GLN A 95 -16.26 1.70 -7.30
CA GLN A 95 -17.25 0.81 -6.70
C GLN A 95 -17.53 1.30 -5.28
N LYS A 96 -18.79 1.67 -5.01
CA LYS A 96 -19.20 2.12 -3.68
C LYS A 96 -19.07 0.99 -2.66
N GLY A 97 -18.61 1.34 -1.46
CA GLY A 97 -18.62 0.46 -0.31
C GLY A 97 -19.98 0.46 0.39
N GLU A 98 -20.35 -0.70 0.90
CA GLU A 98 -21.55 -0.92 1.69
C GLU A 98 -21.20 -1.78 2.91
N ASP A 99 -22.06 -1.78 3.92
CA ASP A 99 -21.83 -2.58 5.12
C ASP A 99 -21.82 -4.07 4.75
N GLY A 100 -20.72 -4.75 5.08
CA GLY A 100 -20.44 -6.13 4.72
C GLY A 100 -19.66 -6.31 3.41
N SER A 101 -19.56 -5.27 2.57
CA SER A 101 -18.84 -5.32 1.29
C SER A 101 -17.97 -4.07 1.07
N PRO A 102 -16.66 -4.16 1.29
CA PRO A 102 -15.74 -3.08 0.95
C PRO A 102 -15.87 -2.69 -0.52
N GLY A 103 -16.01 -1.40 -0.79
CA GLY A 103 -15.90 -0.86 -2.15
C GLY A 103 -14.45 -0.75 -2.58
N GLY A 104 -14.22 -0.22 -3.78
CA GLY A 104 -12.87 -0.07 -4.32
C GLY A 104 -12.75 0.93 -5.45
N MET A 105 -11.54 1.41 -5.66
CA MET A 105 -11.16 2.15 -6.85
C MET A 105 -10.73 1.18 -7.94
N GLU A 106 -11.27 1.36 -9.13
CA GLU A 106 -10.76 0.74 -10.34
C GLU A 106 -9.84 1.73 -11.04
N GLY A 107 -8.64 1.29 -11.38
CA GLY A 107 -7.63 2.12 -12.01
C GLY A 107 -6.92 1.39 -13.12
N VAL A 108 -6.44 2.16 -14.09
CA VAL A 108 -5.63 1.67 -15.20
C VAL A 108 -4.18 2.06 -14.95
N ILE A 109 -3.30 1.05 -15.02
CA ILE A 109 -1.84 1.22 -14.94
C ILE A 109 -1.28 0.99 -16.34
N VAL A 110 -0.62 2.01 -16.89
CA VAL A 110 0.02 1.89 -18.21
C VAL A 110 1.50 1.60 -18.01
N TYR A 111 1.87 0.32 -18.16
CA TYR A 111 3.23 -0.18 -17.96
C TYR A 111 4.18 0.27 -19.09
N ASN A 112 4.90 1.37 -18.86
CA ASN A 112 6.01 1.79 -19.70
C ASN A 112 7.02 2.62 -18.88
N ARG A 113 8.20 2.88 -19.45
CA ARG A 113 9.26 3.63 -18.77
C ARG A 113 8.90 5.10 -18.49
N TYR A 114 8.00 5.69 -19.28
CA TYR A 114 7.58 7.08 -19.14
C TYR A 114 6.56 7.31 -18.03
N ASN A 115 5.99 6.24 -17.48
CA ASN A 115 4.99 6.31 -16.41
C ASN A 115 5.55 5.87 -15.04
N ILE A 116 6.84 5.50 -14.98
CA ILE A 116 7.52 5.18 -13.72
C ILE A 116 7.81 6.48 -12.99
N LEU A 117 7.24 6.65 -11.80
CA LEU A 117 7.46 7.80 -10.93
C LEU A 117 8.67 7.60 -10.00
N GLY A 118 8.99 6.34 -9.68
CA GLY A 118 10.07 6.00 -8.78
C GLY A 118 10.19 4.51 -8.48
N GLU A 119 10.97 4.18 -7.46
CA GLU A 119 11.22 2.80 -7.03
C GLU A 119 10.64 2.56 -5.63
N ILE A 120 10.07 1.37 -5.43
CA ILE A 120 9.70 0.84 -4.11
C ILE A 120 10.89 0.01 -3.62
N THR A 121 11.37 0.31 -2.43
CA THR A 121 12.54 -0.35 -1.84
C THR A 121 12.22 -1.14 -0.59
N GLU A 122 11.08 -0.86 0.07
CA GLU A 122 10.72 -1.49 1.33
C GLU A 122 9.20 -1.72 1.43
N ASN A 123 8.81 -2.88 1.98
CA ASN A 123 7.45 -3.23 2.36
C ASN A 123 7.47 -3.64 3.84
N THR A 124 6.67 -2.98 4.67
CA THR A 124 6.67 -3.13 6.13
C THR A 124 5.25 -3.09 6.65
N ASP A 125 5.03 -3.49 7.90
CA ASP A 125 3.72 -3.35 8.55
C ASP A 125 3.22 -1.89 8.65
N ALA A 126 4.13 -0.90 8.57
CA ALA A 126 3.82 0.52 8.63
C ALA A 126 3.56 1.15 7.25
N GLY A 127 3.74 0.41 6.15
CA GLY A 127 3.58 0.93 4.80
C GLY A 127 4.63 0.43 3.82
N ILE A 128 4.52 0.94 2.59
CA ILE A 128 5.54 0.78 1.55
C ILE A 128 6.33 2.08 1.39
N PHE A 129 7.63 1.95 1.18
CA PHE A 129 8.56 3.07 1.13
C PHE A 129 9.51 2.96 -0.06
N GLY A 130 10.01 4.11 -0.48
CA GLY A 130 10.93 4.20 -1.60
C GLY A 130 11.26 5.64 -1.96
N THR A 131 11.67 5.84 -3.21
CA THR A 131 12.08 7.14 -3.74
C THR A 131 11.26 7.52 -4.96
N VAL A 132 11.02 8.82 -5.13
CA VAL A 132 10.35 9.40 -6.31
C VAL A 132 11.34 10.28 -7.06
N ASP A 133 11.54 10.00 -8.35
CA ASP A 133 12.42 10.81 -9.19
C ASP A 133 11.66 12.00 -9.81
N ARG A 134 10.37 11.80 -10.11
CA ARG A 134 9.52 12.76 -10.85
C ARG A 134 8.48 13.41 -9.95
N ILE A 135 8.94 14.17 -8.96
CA ILE A 135 8.10 14.78 -7.91
C ILE A 135 6.96 15.65 -8.47
N HIS A 136 7.25 16.44 -9.51
CA HIS A 136 6.29 17.38 -10.10
C HIS A 136 5.09 16.69 -10.77
N GLU A 137 5.22 15.42 -11.14
CA GLU A 137 4.11 14.64 -11.70
C GLU A 137 3.21 14.06 -10.58
N LEU A 138 3.77 13.84 -9.38
CA LEU A 138 3.05 13.25 -8.26
C LEU A 138 2.31 14.28 -7.41
N PHE A 139 2.86 15.48 -7.23
CA PHE A 139 2.29 16.54 -6.39
C PHE A 139 2.04 17.82 -7.17
N ALA A 140 0.75 18.12 -7.38
CA ALA A 140 0.30 19.39 -7.96
C ALA A 140 0.51 20.57 -6.98
N ASP A 141 0.37 20.34 -5.68
CA ASP A 141 0.68 21.28 -4.61
C ASP A 141 1.83 20.74 -3.76
N GLN A 142 2.89 21.53 -3.66
CA GLN A 142 4.12 21.19 -2.93
C GLN A 142 4.24 21.96 -1.61
N THR A 143 3.16 22.61 -1.15
CA THR A 143 3.14 23.30 0.13
C THR A 143 3.36 22.29 1.26
N PRO A 144 4.48 22.38 2.01
CA PRO A 144 4.80 21.38 3.01
C PRO A 144 3.87 21.48 4.22
N LEU A 145 3.41 20.33 4.70
CA LEU A 145 2.73 20.20 5.98
C LEU A 145 3.69 19.60 7.01
N LYS A 146 3.54 20.02 8.27
CA LYS A 146 4.30 19.43 9.37
C LYS A 146 3.71 18.08 9.75
N ALA A 147 4.57 17.16 10.19
CA ALA A 147 4.13 15.95 10.88
C ALA A 147 3.68 16.32 12.31
N GLY A 148 2.50 15.85 12.70
CA GLY A 148 1.97 15.96 14.05
C GLY A 148 2.41 14.80 14.92
N ARG A 149 2.66 15.08 16.21
CA ARG A 149 3.00 14.03 17.16
C ARG A 149 1.76 13.26 17.58
N LYS A 150 1.90 11.97 17.91
CA LYS A 150 0.83 11.13 18.47
C LYS A 150 0.10 11.81 19.63
N THR A 151 0.84 12.49 20.51
CA THR A 151 0.30 13.18 21.70
C THR A 151 -0.48 14.46 21.38
N GLU A 152 -0.35 15.00 20.17
CA GLU A 152 -1.07 16.20 19.72
C GLU A 152 -2.45 15.87 19.11
N ILE A 153 -2.70 14.59 18.83
CA ILE A 153 -3.93 14.13 18.15
C ILE A 153 -5.09 14.17 19.13
N GLN A 154 -6.20 14.77 18.70
CA GLN A 154 -7.41 14.90 19.49
C GLN A 154 -8.60 14.24 18.80
N ARG A 155 -9.53 13.73 19.61
CA ARG A 155 -10.85 13.32 19.08
C ARG A 155 -11.60 14.54 18.55
N GLY A 156 -12.38 14.35 17.50
CA GLY A 156 -13.15 15.40 16.85
C GLY A 156 -12.71 15.67 15.41
N PRO A 157 -13.00 16.87 14.87
CA PRO A 157 -12.85 17.16 13.46
C PRO A 157 -11.41 16.99 12.96
N ALA A 158 -11.30 16.42 11.76
CA ALA A 158 -10.08 16.30 10.98
C ALA A 158 -10.47 16.23 9.50
N LYS A 159 -9.47 16.11 8.63
CA LYS A 159 -9.67 15.89 7.20
C LYS A 159 -8.88 14.70 6.71
N ILE A 160 -9.33 14.07 5.64
CA ILE A 160 -8.50 13.19 4.81
C ILE A 160 -8.28 13.83 3.46
N ARG A 161 -7.09 13.62 2.87
CA ARG A 161 -6.78 14.07 1.51
C ARG A 161 -6.70 12.87 0.58
N CYS A 162 -7.58 12.79 -0.40
CA CYS A 162 -7.61 11.66 -1.33
C CYS A 162 -8.07 12.07 -2.75
N CYS A 163 -7.81 11.20 -3.72
CA CYS A 163 -8.21 11.37 -5.12
C CYS A 163 -9.27 10.31 -5.44
N VAL A 164 -10.52 10.72 -5.61
CA VAL A 164 -11.65 9.80 -5.84
C VAL A 164 -12.20 9.92 -7.27
N ASP A 165 -12.06 11.06 -7.90
CA ASP A 165 -12.58 11.37 -9.24
C ASP A 165 -11.50 12.01 -10.13
N GLY A 166 -10.24 11.64 -9.91
CA GLY A 166 -9.08 12.18 -10.63
C GLY A 166 -8.58 13.52 -10.10
N VAL A 167 -9.27 14.13 -9.12
CA VAL A 167 -8.82 15.37 -8.46
C VAL A 167 -8.58 15.13 -6.97
N VAL A 168 -7.40 15.50 -6.49
CA VAL A 168 -7.07 15.47 -5.06
C VAL A 168 -7.90 16.53 -4.33
N ARG A 169 -8.67 16.12 -3.34
CA ARG A 169 -9.43 17.01 -2.46
C ARG A 169 -9.29 16.61 -1.00
N GLU A 170 -9.63 17.54 -0.13
CA GLU A 170 -9.79 17.27 1.30
C GLU A 170 -11.26 17.01 1.61
N TYR A 171 -11.52 16.02 2.46
CA TYR A 171 -12.85 15.61 2.88
C TYR A 171 -12.91 15.56 4.41
N ASP A 172 -14.03 16.02 4.96
CA ASP A 172 -14.24 16.06 6.40
C ASP A 172 -14.41 14.66 7.02
N VAL A 173 -13.69 14.42 8.11
CA VAL A 173 -13.80 13.21 8.94
C VAL A 173 -13.79 13.58 10.43
N ASN A 174 -14.18 12.65 11.28
CA ASN A 174 -14.02 12.76 12.73
C ASN A 174 -13.11 11.67 13.27
N ILE A 175 -12.15 12.06 14.11
CA ILE A 175 -11.35 11.14 14.90
C ILE A 175 -12.20 10.68 16.09
N LEU A 176 -12.56 9.40 16.10
CA LEU A 176 -13.39 8.79 17.14
C LEU A 176 -12.55 8.26 18.30
N LYS A 177 -11.38 7.69 18.00
CA LYS A 177 -10.47 7.12 18.99
C LYS A 177 -9.02 7.32 18.55
N VAL A 178 -8.16 7.54 19.53
CA VAL A 178 -6.71 7.48 19.42
C VAL A 178 -6.24 6.43 20.41
N ASP A 179 -5.50 5.43 19.95
CA ASP A 179 -4.92 4.36 20.74
C ASP A 179 -3.40 4.47 20.68
N LEU A 180 -2.78 4.92 21.77
CA LEU A 180 -1.33 5.11 21.88
C LEU A 180 -0.60 3.83 22.33
N SER A 181 -1.35 2.76 22.56
CA SER A 181 -0.84 1.45 22.96
C SER A 181 -1.32 0.39 21.97
N GLU A 182 -1.30 0.76 20.68
CA GLU A 182 -1.77 -0.06 19.59
C GLU A 182 -1.00 -1.39 19.53
N ARG A 183 -1.73 -2.53 19.49
CA ARG A 183 -1.10 -3.84 19.26
C ARG A 183 -0.66 -3.99 17.81
N GLU A 184 -1.40 -3.36 16.90
CA GLU A 184 -1.16 -3.35 15.47
C GLU A 184 -0.84 -1.91 15.06
N VAL A 185 0.35 -1.71 14.48
CA VAL A 185 0.90 -0.38 14.14
C VAL A 185 -0.05 0.46 13.27
N ASN A 186 -0.88 -0.21 12.47
CA ASN A 186 -1.77 0.40 11.48
C ASN A 186 -3.21 0.68 12.00
N LYS A 187 -3.48 0.49 13.30
CA LYS A 187 -4.78 0.69 13.96
C LYS A 187 -4.74 1.68 15.13
N GLY A 188 -3.80 2.62 15.12
CA GLY A 188 -3.65 3.64 16.17
C GLY A 188 -4.74 4.71 16.17
N ILE A 189 -5.39 4.96 15.03
CA ILE A 189 -6.46 5.95 14.88
C ILE A 189 -7.74 5.24 14.44
N VAL A 190 -8.89 5.61 15.01
CA VAL A 190 -10.21 5.27 14.46
C VAL A 190 -10.86 6.55 13.99
N LEU A 191 -11.27 6.58 12.72
CA LEU A 191 -11.92 7.71 12.10
C LEU A 191 -13.26 7.33 11.48
N GLU A 192 -14.12 8.33 11.27
CA GLU A 192 -15.40 8.21 10.58
C GLU A 192 -15.52 9.31 9.53
N VAL A 193 -15.88 8.94 8.30
CA VAL A 193 -16.14 9.89 7.22
C VAL A 193 -17.46 10.60 7.48
N THR A 194 -17.41 11.94 7.50
CA THR A 194 -18.58 12.80 7.71
C THR A 194 -18.92 13.67 6.50
N ASP A 195 -18.00 13.76 5.54
CA ASP A 195 -18.18 14.50 4.29
C ASP A 195 -19.28 13.88 3.42
N LYS A 196 -20.28 14.69 3.08
CA LYS A 196 -21.45 14.22 2.33
C LYS A 196 -21.10 13.87 0.88
N GLU A 197 -20.25 14.67 0.23
CA GLU A 197 -19.89 14.44 -1.17
C GLU A 197 -19.07 13.15 -1.30
N LEU A 198 -18.13 12.92 -0.37
CA LEU A 198 -17.36 11.69 -0.34
C LEU A 198 -18.26 10.47 -0.12
N LEU A 199 -19.16 10.53 0.87
CA LEU A 199 -20.11 9.46 1.16
C LEU A 199 -21.04 9.17 -0.02
N GLU A 200 -21.52 10.20 -0.70
CA GLU A 200 -22.35 10.05 -1.90
C GLU A 200 -21.60 9.33 -3.04
N LYS A 201 -20.31 9.66 -3.23
CA LYS A 201 -19.49 9.06 -4.28
C LYS A 201 -19.04 7.64 -3.98
N THR A 202 -18.72 7.34 -2.72
CA THR A 202 -17.94 6.14 -2.35
C THR A 202 -18.63 5.24 -1.33
N GLY A 203 -19.66 5.70 -0.63
CA GLY A 203 -20.27 5.00 0.50
C GLY A 203 -19.46 5.07 1.81
N GLY A 204 -18.22 5.60 1.77
CA GLY A 204 -17.33 5.66 2.92
C GLY A 204 -15.87 5.45 2.53
N ILE A 205 -15.12 4.72 3.35
CA ILE A 205 -13.74 4.35 3.07
C ILE A 205 -13.75 3.12 2.17
N ILE A 206 -13.08 3.21 1.02
CA ILE A 206 -12.98 2.13 0.04
C ILE A 206 -11.52 1.73 -0.19
N GLN A 207 -11.31 0.55 -0.77
CA GLN A 207 -9.99 0.11 -1.19
C GLN A 207 -9.39 1.10 -2.21
N GLY A 208 -8.10 1.40 -2.08
CA GLY A 208 -7.40 2.45 -2.83
C GLY A 208 -7.23 3.76 -2.05
N MET A 209 -8.09 4.03 -1.06
CA MET A 209 -7.90 5.16 -0.14
C MET A 209 -6.79 4.92 0.90
N SER A 210 -6.34 3.67 1.08
CA SER A 210 -5.23 3.34 1.97
C SER A 210 -4.01 4.19 1.62
N GLY A 211 -3.50 4.90 2.61
CA GLY A 211 -2.45 5.90 2.48
C GLY A 211 -2.94 7.34 2.40
N SER A 212 -4.25 7.60 2.33
CA SER A 212 -4.80 8.97 2.34
C SER A 212 -4.36 9.71 3.60
N PRO A 213 -3.65 10.85 3.50
CA PRO A 213 -3.17 11.59 4.66
C PRO A 213 -4.34 12.06 5.53
N ILE A 214 -4.25 11.83 6.83
CA ILE A 214 -5.15 12.36 7.84
C ILE A 214 -4.53 13.66 8.38
N ILE A 215 -5.27 14.75 8.28
CA ILE A 215 -4.82 16.10 8.60
C ILE A 215 -5.66 16.67 9.74
N GLN A 216 -5.01 17.13 10.80
CA GLN A 216 -5.67 17.82 11.92
C GLN A 216 -4.77 18.97 12.39
N ASN A 217 -5.35 20.14 12.65
CA ASN A 217 -4.61 21.34 13.09
C ASN A 217 -3.43 21.69 12.16
N ASP A 218 -3.65 21.65 10.84
CA ASP A 218 -2.66 21.94 9.79
C ASP A 218 -1.40 21.04 9.85
N LYS A 219 -1.53 19.84 10.41
CA LYS A 219 -0.48 18.83 10.47
C LYS A 219 -0.99 17.51 9.91
N ILE A 220 -0.12 16.78 9.20
CA ILE A 220 -0.37 15.37 8.88
C ILE A 220 -0.20 14.61 10.19
N ILE A 221 -1.24 13.94 10.68
CA ILE A 221 -1.21 13.16 11.92
C ILE A 221 -1.14 11.66 11.66
N GLY A 222 -1.45 11.22 10.44
CA GLY A 222 -1.51 9.82 10.09
C GLY A 222 -1.92 9.56 8.64
N ALA A 223 -2.21 8.29 8.35
CA ALA A 223 -2.74 7.85 7.08
C ALA A 223 -3.88 6.85 7.30
N VAL A 224 -4.91 6.88 6.45
CA VAL A 224 -5.99 5.87 6.43
C VAL A 224 -5.41 4.51 6.04
N THR A 225 -5.80 3.43 6.70
CA THR A 225 -5.27 2.09 6.43
C THR A 225 -6.36 1.12 5.96
N HIS A 226 -7.26 0.71 6.87
CA HIS A 226 -8.28 -0.30 6.60
C HIS A 226 -9.68 0.23 6.91
N VAL A 227 -10.68 -0.18 6.12
CA VAL A 227 -12.10 0.07 6.37
C VAL A 227 -12.65 -0.95 7.38
N PHE A 228 -13.67 -0.56 8.16
CA PHE A 228 -14.42 -1.49 8.98
C PHE A 228 -15.41 -2.25 8.10
N VAL A 229 -15.32 -3.58 8.09
CA VAL A 229 -16.18 -4.41 7.22
C VAL A 229 -17.68 -4.18 7.47
N GLN A 230 -18.08 -3.92 8.72
CA GLN A 230 -19.49 -3.73 9.09
C GLN A 230 -19.95 -2.26 9.14
N ASP A 231 -19.06 -1.32 8.83
CA ASP A 231 -19.39 0.11 8.80
C ASP A 231 -18.46 0.80 7.80
N ALA A 232 -18.91 0.91 6.55
CA ALA A 232 -18.07 1.46 5.48
C ALA A 232 -17.60 2.89 5.76
N LYS A 233 -18.27 3.64 6.63
CA LYS A 233 -17.89 5.02 6.98
C LYS A 233 -16.72 5.07 7.95
N LYS A 234 -16.46 3.98 8.68
CA LYS A 234 -15.40 3.92 9.69
C LYS A 234 -14.17 3.20 9.16
N GLY A 235 -13.03 3.61 9.68
CA GLY A 235 -11.76 3.01 9.33
C GLY A 235 -10.70 3.21 10.39
N TYR A 236 -9.59 2.56 10.14
CA TYR A 236 -8.37 2.67 10.91
C TYR A 236 -7.39 3.63 10.24
N GLY A 237 -6.48 4.16 11.05
CA GLY A 237 -5.33 4.90 10.57
C GLY A 237 -4.07 4.57 11.36
N ILE A 238 -2.93 4.70 10.68
CA ILE A 238 -1.59 4.67 11.28
C ILE A 238 -1.16 6.08 11.65
N PHE A 239 -0.31 6.22 12.67
CA PHE A 239 0.32 7.49 13.01
C PHE A 239 1.43 7.84 12.03
N ILE A 240 1.53 9.12 11.66
CA ILE A 240 2.59 9.57 10.75
C ILE A 240 3.98 9.32 11.33
N GLU A 241 4.13 9.42 12.67
CA GLU A 241 5.40 9.14 13.37
C GLU A 241 5.90 7.71 13.08
N ASN A 242 5.01 6.72 13.10
CA ASN A 242 5.38 5.32 12.81
C ASN A 242 5.86 5.17 11.37
N MET A 243 5.24 5.86 10.41
CA MET A 243 5.68 5.79 9.02
C MET A 243 7.02 6.51 8.80
N LEU A 244 7.26 7.60 9.54
CA LEU A 244 8.47 8.39 9.41
C LEU A 244 9.73 7.69 9.95
N GLU A 245 9.59 6.68 10.80
CA GLU A 245 10.70 5.83 11.27
C GLU A 245 11.40 5.06 10.13
N HIS A 246 10.71 4.86 9.00
CA HIS A 246 11.22 4.15 7.83
C HIS A 246 11.85 5.05 6.75
N VAL A 247 11.86 6.37 6.96
CA VAL A 247 12.49 7.32 6.04
C VAL A 247 13.55 8.14 6.76
N LYS A 248 14.53 8.66 6.01
CA LYS A 248 15.59 9.47 6.61
C LYS A 248 15.05 10.87 6.89
N SER A 249 15.30 11.36 8.09
CA SER A 249 15.02 12.74 8.50
C SER A 249 16.10 13.70 7.99
#